data_AF-Q9U391-F1
#
_entry.id   AF-Q9U391-F1
#
_cell.length_a   1.000
_cell.length_b   1.000
_cell.length_c   1.000
_cell.angle_alpha   90.00
_cell.angle_beta   90.00
_cell.angle_gamma   90.00
#
_symmetry.space_group_name_H-M   'P 1'
#
loop_
_entity.id
_entity.type
_entity.pdbx_description
1 polymer ?
#
loop_
_entity_poly.entity_id
_entity_poly.type
_entity_poly.pdbx_seq_one_letter_code
_entity_poly.pdbx_strand_id
1 'polypeptide(L)' 'MNLIFPLFFFALLVGSNAQFQQFCNYCGFIEVPKTWPVAQDSLRSACETLGMATTACKGIINSADLNSSYGKMYPYII' A
#
# COMPACT_ATOMS: atom_id res chain seq x y z
N MET A 1 4.92 -35.23 1.52
CA MET A 1 4.02 -34.09 1.30
C MET A 1 4.73 -32.85 1.82
N ASN A 2 5.16 -31.94 0.94
CA ASN A 2 6.01 -30.80 1.32
C ASN A 2 5.21 -29.77 2.14
N LEU A 3 5.38 -29.79 3.47
CA LEU A 3 4.69 -28.92 4.43
C LEU A 3 5.16 -27.46 4.38
N ILE A 4 6.23 -27.15 3.64
CA ILE A 4 6.84 -25.81 3.57
C ILE A 4 5.93 -24.82 2.81
N PHE A 5 5.27 -25.26 1.74
CA PHE A 5 4.41 -24.39 0.93
C PHE A 5 3.18 -23.86 1.68
N PRO A 6 2.39 -24.69 2.40
CA PRO A 6 1.28 -24.17 3.19
C PRO A 6 1.75 -23.29 4.36
N LEU A 7 2.92 -23.58 4.96
CA LEU A 7 3.50 -22.75 6.02
C LEU A 7 3.85 -21.34 5.52
N PHE A 8 4.40 -21.21 4.31
CA PHE A 8 4.73 -19.91 3.72
C PHE A 8 3.46 -19.09 3.40
N PHE A 9 2.43 -19.74 2.83
CA PHE A 9 1.14 -19.09 2.57
C PHE A 9 0.43 -18.68 3.86
N PHE A 10 0.49 -19.52 4.90
CA PHE A 10 -0.09 -19.20 6.21
C PHE A 10 0.66 -18.04 6.87
N ALA A 11 1.99 -17.99 6.79
CA ALA A 11 2.79 -16.87 7.30
C ALA A 11 2.47 -15.55 6.59
N LEU A 12 2.28 -15.56 5.26
CA LEU A 12 1.85 -14.40 4.49
C LEU A 12 0.44 -13.94 4.89
N LEU A 13 -0.52 -14.86 5.02
CA LEU A 13 -1.89 -14.54 5.44
C LEU A 13 -1.93 -13.96 6.86
N VAL A 14 -1.22 -14.57 7.81
CA VAL A 14 -1.18 -14.10 9.22
C VAL A 14 -0.46 -12.76 9.31
N GLY A 15 0.62 -12.55 8.56
CA GLY A 15 1.33 -11.26 8.48
C GLY A 15 0.47 -10.13 7.89
N SER A 16 -0.34 -10.44 6.87
CA SER A 16 -1.28 -9.48 6.26
C SER A 16 -2.33 -8.99 7.27
N ASN A 17 -2.88 -9.89 8.09
CA ASN A 17 -3.89 -9.54 9.10
C ASN A 17 -3.30 -8.77 10.30
N ALA A 18 -2.07 -9.10 10.72
CA ALA A 18 -1.40 -8.41 11.82
C ALA A 18 -1.02 -6.97 11.45
N GLN A 19 -0.62 -6.73 10.20
CA GLN A 19 -0.35 -5.39 9.69
C GLN A 19 -1.61 -4.53 9.74
N PHE A 20 -2.76 -5.05 9.31
CA PHE A 20 -4.02 -4.29 9.32
C PHE A 20 -4.47 -3.84 10.72
N GLN A 21 -4.26 -4.64 11.77
CA GLN A 21 -4.61 -4.24 13.14
C GLN A 21 -3.71 -3.13 13.70
N GLN A 22 -2.43 -3.06 13.31
CA GLN A 22 -1.56 -1.94 13.70
C GLN A 22 -1.80 -0.71 12.83
N PHE A 23 -2.12 -0.87 11.54
CA PHE A 23 -2.52 0.24 10.68
C PHE A 23 -3.84 0.88 11.14
N CYS A 24 -4.76 0.11 11.74
CA CYS A 24 -6.03 0.64 12.27
C CYS A 24 -5.86 1.70 13.38
N ASN A 25 -4.78 1.63 14.17
CA ASN A 25 -4.44 2.69 15.15
C ASN A 25 -3.84 3.95 14.49
N TYR A 26 -3.26 3.82 13.30
CA TYR A 26 -2.74 4.94 12.51
C TYR A 26 -3.76 5.48 11.51
N CYS A 27 -4.91 4.83 11.29
CA CYS A 27 -5.96 5.33 10.42
C CYS A 27 -6.47 6.73 10.83
N GLY A 28 -6.35 7.11 12.11
CA GLY A 28 -6.63 8.48 12.57
C GLY A 28 -5.53 9.51 12.27
N PHE A 29 -4.31 9.06 11.97
CA PHE A 29 -3.15 9.90 11.65
C PHE A 29 -2.85 9.97 10.15
N ILE A 30 -3.36 9.03 9.36
CA ILE A 30 -3.11 8.96 7.92
C ILE A 30 -4.26 9.69 7.20
N GLU A 31 -4.03 10.95 6.86
CA GLU A 31 -4.92 11.67 5.95
C GLU A 31 -4.80 11.03 4.55
N VAL A 32 -5.84 10.28 4.15
CA VAL A 32 -5.93 9.74 2.79
C VAL A 32 -6.14 10.91 1.82
N PRO A 33 -5.25 11.12 0.84
CA PRO A 33 -5.40 12.23 -0.08
C PRO A 33 -6.69 12.16 -0.89
N LYS A 34 -7.34 13.28 -1.15
CA LYS A 34 -8.60 13.31 -1.90
C LYS A 34 -8.43 13.21 -3.42
N THR A 35 -7.20 13.34 -3.91
CA THR A 35 -6.88 13.34 -5.35
C THR A 35 -5.70 12.44 -5.64
N TRP A 36 -5.70 11.86 -6.85
CA TRP A 36 -4.62 10.98 -7.28
C TRP A 36 -3.23 11.65 -7.26
N PRO A 37 -3.04 12.91 -7.71
CA PRO A 37 -1.72 13.53 -7.68
C PRO A 37 -1.14 13.64 -6.26
N VAL A 38 -1.96 14.02 -5.28
CA VAL A 38 -1.52 14.12 -3.88
C VAL A 38 -1.24 12.72 -3.31
N ALA A 39 -2.06 11.72 -3.67
CA ALA A 39 -1.79 10.32 -3.32
C ALA A 39 -0.47 9.81 -3.92
N GLN A 40 -0.17 10.15 -5.17
CA GLN A 40 1.10 9.81 -5.80
C GLN A 40 2.27 10.43 -5.04
N ASP A 41 2.19 11.70 -4.67
CA ASP A 41 3.25 12.37 -3.92
C ASP A 41 3.52 11.68 -2.57
N SER A 42 2.45 11.35 -1.83
CA SER A 42 2.56 10.60 -0.57
C SER A 42 3.16 9.20 -0.78
N LEU A 43 2.72 8.47 -1.79
CA LEU A 43 3.24 7.13 -2.11
C LEU A 43 4.71 7.19 -2.55
N ARG A 44 5.11 8.19 -3.34
CA ARG A 44 6.52 8.38 -3.75
C ARG A 44 7.40 8.71 -2.56
N SER A 45 6.90 9.51 -1.62
CA SER A 45 7.60 9.78 -0.36
C SER A 45 7.75 8.51 0.47
N ALA A 46 6.71 7.66 0.52
CA ALA A 46 6.79 6.37 1.20
C ALA A 46 7.82 5.43 0.54
N CYS A 47 7.95 5.46 -0.79
CA CYS A 47 8.97 4.68 -1.51
C CYS A 47 10.40 4.95 -1.06
N GLU A 48 10.73 6.15 -0.57
CA GLU A 48 12.09 6.49 -0.12
C GLU A 48 12.57 5.58 1.01
N THR A 49 11.64 5.04 1.80
CA THR A 49 11.93 4.12 2.91
C THR A 49 12.35 2.72 2.46
N LEU A 50 12.19 2.39 1.18
CA LEU A 50 12.41 1.03 0.65
C LEU A 50 13.85 0.77 0.16
N GLY A 51 14.76 1.73 0.31
CA GLY A 51 16.18 1.58 -0.05
C GLY A 51 16.40 1.16 -1.50
N MET A 52 16.91 -0.06 -1.72
CA MET A 52 17.19 -0.54 -3.09
C MET A 52 15.94 -0.66 -3.97
N ALA A 53 14.75 -0.79 -3.39
CA ALA A 53 13.50 -0.90 -4.14
C ALA A 53 12.86 0.47 -4.46
N THR A 54 13.43 1.59 -3.99
CA THR A 54 12.89 2.94 -4.20
C THR A 54 12.61 3.24 -5.68
N THR A 55 13.55 2.93 -6.56
CA THR A 55 13.41 3.18 -8.01
C THR A 55 12.24 2.39 -8.62
N ALA A 56 12.12 1.11 -8.27
CA ALA A 56 11.03 0.27 -8.76
C ALA A 56 9.68 0.76 -8.23
N CYS A 57 9.61 1.09 -6.93
CA CYS A 57 8.42 1.62 -6.29
C CYS A 57 7.93 2.93 -6.94
N LYS A 58 8.83 3.90 -7.14
CA LYS A 58 8.50 5.15 -7.83
C LYS A 58 8.10 4.91 -9.28
N GLY A 59 8.75 3.98 -9.97
CA GLY A 59 8.38 3.59 -11.34
C GLY A 59 6.93 3.10 -11.46
N ILE A 60 6.48 2.27 -10.50
CA ILE A 60 5.10 1.79 -10.43
C ILE A 60 4.13 2.97 -10.25
N ILE A 61 4.38 3.84 -9.27
CA ILE A 61 3.49 4.97 -8.97
C ILE A 61 3.42 5.96 -10.13
N ASN A 62 4.56 6.24 -10.78
CA ASN A 62 4.63 7.15 -11.92
C ASN A 62 3.94 6.60 -13.17
N SER A 63 3.86 5.27 -13.30
CA SER A 63 3.19 4.61 -14.43
C SER A 63 1.69 4.45 -14.21
N ALA A 64 1.23 4.55 -12.95
CA ALA A 64 -0.17 4.46 -12.62
C ALA A 64 -0.89 5.80 -12.87
N ASP A 65 -1.93 5.77 -13.71
CA ASP A 65 -2.87 6.88 -13.87
C ASP A 65 -4.24 6.48 -13.33
N LEU A 66 -4.58 7.02 -12.16
CA LEU A 66 -5.87 6.83 -11.52
C LEU A 66 -6.68 8.13 -11.51
N ASN A 67 -6.35 9.16 -12.28
CA ASN A 67 -7.06 10.45 -12.22
C ASN A 67 -8.58 10.30 -12.44
N SER A 68 -9.00 9.37 -13.31
CA SER A 68 -10.41 9.11 -13.61
C SER A 68 -11.10 8.14 -12.64
N SER A 69 -10.34 7.33 -11.90
CA SER A 69 -10.84 6.24 -11.05
C SER A 69 -10.65 6.49 -9.56
N TYR A 70 -9.67 7.29 -9.16
CA TYR A 70 -9.32 7.56 -7.77
C TYR A 70 -10.49 8.15 -6.99
N GLY A 71 -11.21 9.12 -7.57
CA GLY A 71 -12.41 9.67 -6.94
C GLY A 71 -13.53 8.65 -6.73
N LYS A 72 -13.61 7.62 -7.59
CA LYS A 72 -14.55 6.49 -7.43
C LYS A 72 -14.05 5.48 -6.40
N MET A 73 -12.75 5.34 -6.22
CA MET A 73 -12.13 4.48 -5.21
C MET A 73 -12.15 5.12 -3.82
N TYR A 74 -12.07 6.45 -3.73
CA TYR A 74 -11.93 7.19 -2.47
C TYR A 74 -12.93 6.78 -1.38
N PRO A 75 -14.24 6.62 -1.66
CA PRO A 75 -15.21 6.19 -0.65
C PRO A 75 -14.99 4.78 -0.08
N TYR A 76 -14.19 3.94 -0.75
CA TYR A 76 -13.92 2.55 -0.37
C TYR A 76 -12.56 2.36 0.31
N ILE A 77 -11.74 3.41 0.37
CA ILE A 77 -10.40 3.38 1.00
C ILE A 77 -10.34 4.17 2.31
N ILE A 78 -11.45 4.82 2.69
CA ILE A 78 -11.61 5.53 3.97
C ILE A 78 -12.43 4.73 4.96
#